data_AF-A0ABD0N221-F1
#
_entry.id   AF-A0ABD0N221-F1
#
_cell.length_a   1.000
_cell.length_b   1.000
_cell.length_c   1.000
_cell.angle_alpha   90.00
_cell.angle_beta   90.00
_cell.angle_gamma   90.00
#
_symmetry.space_group_name_H-M   'P 1'
#
loop_
_entity.id
_entity.type
_entity.pdbx_description
1 polymer ?
#
loop_
_entity_poly.entity_id
_entity_poly.type
_entity_poly.pdbx_seq_one_letter_code
_entity_poly.pdbx_strand_id
1 'polypeptide(L)'
;GKVLLFPTQTDSSYVKLIPEKPLSLSAFTLCMRVAIQIYRKGNSVKPGVTVLLGQDPDTYVGGFEAKQSFVGEITELHMWDYVLSGSQIKAVYSNQETHVTGNVFDWNAIMYEIIGNILEAQDN
;
A
#
# COMPACT_ATOMS: atom_id res chain seq x y z
N GLY A 1 -10.65 2.39 11.95
CA GLY A 1 -9.62 1.50 11.39
C GLY A 1 -8.29 1.75 12.07
N LYS A 2 -7.18 1.17 11.65
CA LYS A 2 -5.83 1.57 12.13
C LYS A 2 -5.23 2.62 11.20
N VAL A 3 -4.37 3.50 11.70
CA VAL A 3 -3.65 4.55 10.94
C VAL A 3 -2.16 4.44 11.21
N LEU A 4 -1.35 4.56 10.15
CA LEU A 4 0.11 4.68 10.24
C LEU A 4 0.50 6.14 9.97
N LEU A 5 1.12 6.77 10.97
CA LEU A 5 1.54 8.16 10.94
C LEU A 5 3.05 8.27 10.70
N PHE A 6 3.42 9.02 9.67
CA PHE A 6 4.78 9.38 9.29
C PHE A 6 4.99 10.85 9.69
N PRO A 7 5.56 11.13 10.88
CA PRO A 7 5.53 12.47 11.47
C PRO A 7 6.51 13.46 10.82
N THR A 8 7.60 12.96 10.23
CA THR A 8 8.69 13.78 9.71
C THR A 8 9.33 13.13 8.49
N GLN A 9 9.98 13.94 7.65
CA GLN A 9 10.81 13.42 6.57
C GLN A 9 11.99 12.63 7.12
N THR A 10 12.26 11.45 6.57
CA THR A 10 13.40 10.60 6.95
C THR A 10 13.89 9.82 5.75
N ASP A 11 15.14 9.36 5.76
CA ASP A 11 15.72 8.41 4.80
C ASP A 11 15.74 6.97 5.35
N SER A 12 14.99 6.70 6.42
CA SER A 12 15.16 5.47 7.20
C SER A 12 13.87 4.90 7.79
N SER A 13 12.79 5.70 7.87
CA SER A 13 11.51 5.22 8.38
C SER A 13 10.61 4.74 7.24
N TYR A 14 10.17 3.50 7.30
CA TYR A 14 9.27 2.89 6.33
C TYR A 14 8.47 1.74 6.95
N VAL A 15 7.40 1.34 6.26
CA VAL A 15 6.64 0.15 6.62
C VAL A 15 6.78 -0.88 5.51
N LYS A 16 7.19 -2.09 5.87
CA LYS A 16 7.29 -3.21 4.94
C LYS A 16 6.00 -4.02 5.00
N LEU A 17 5.27 -4.07 3.89
CA LEU A 17 4.04 -4.86 3.77
C LEU A 17 4.36 -6.31 3.42
N ILE A 18 3.65 -7.24 4.06
CA ILE A 18 3.78 -8.68 3.84
C ILE A 18 2.50 -9.16 3.15
N PRO A 19 2.58 -9.57 1.87
CA PRO A 19 1.39 -9.96 1.12
C PRO A 19 0.91 -11.35 1.53
N GLU A 20 -0.40 -11.56 1.52
CA GLU A 20 -1.00 -12.88 1.81
C GLU A 20 -0.68 -13.93 0.73
N LYS A 21 -0.32 -13.45 -0.46
CA LYS A 21 0.02 -14.29 -1.62
C LYS A 21 1.29 -13.80 -2.30
N PRO A 22 2.06 -14.68 -2.96
CA PRO A 22 3.16 -14.27 -3.80
C PRO A 22 2.72 -13.26 -4.87
N LEU A 23 3.42 -12.14 -4.98
CA LEU A 23 3.10 -11.02 -5.91
C LEU A 23 3.47 -11.33 -7.37
N SER A 24 2.94 -12.43 -7.93
CA SER A 24 3.12 -12.80 -9.34
C SER A 24 1.95 -12.28 -10.19
N LEU A 25 1.82 -10.96 -10.31
CA LEU A 25 0.62 -10.30 -10.85
C LEU A 25 0.84 -9.68 -12.24
N SER A 26 -0.10 -9.87 -13.16
CA SER A 26 -0.10 -9.21 -14.49
C SER A 26 -0.88 -7.89 -14.50
N ALA A 27 -1.81 -7.71 -13.58
CA ALA A 27 -2.57 -6.50 -13.33
C ALA A 27 -3.01 -6.49 -11.85
N PHE A 28 -3.22 -5.31 -11.27
CA PHE A 28 -3.69 -5.19 -9.88
C PHE A 28 -4.45 -3.87 -9.70
N THR A 29 -5.28 -3.81 -8.66
CA THR A 29 -5.89 -2.55 -8.19
C THR A 29 -5.27 -2.19 -6.86
N LEU A 30 -4.81 -0.95 -6.69
CA LEU A 30 -4.38 -0.40 -5.39
C LEU A 30 -5.33 0.75 -5.05
N CYS A 31 -6.03 0.64 -3.92
CA CYS A 31 -6.86 1.71 -3.39
C CYS A 31 -6.13 2.34 -2.22
N MET A 32 -5.71 3.59 -2.40
CA MET A 32 -5.32 4.52 -1.34
C MET A 32 -6.26 5.71 -1.45
N ARG A 33 -6.46 6.50 -0.38
CA ARG A 33 -7.23 7.76 -0.44
C ARG A 33 -6.61 8.87 -1.32
N VAL A 34 -5.62 8.53 -2.16
CA VAL A 34 -5.10 9.33 -3.28
C VAL A 34 -5.08 8.44 -4.52
N ALA A 35 -5.81 8.80 -5.56
CA ALA A 35 -5.95 8.01 -6.77
C ALA A 35 -5.06 8.53 -7.91
N ILE A 36 -4.01 7.79 -8.26
CA ILE A 36 -3.37 7.88 -9.58
C ILE A 36 -3.01 6.47 -10.05
N GLN A 37 -3.62 6.00 -11.15
CA GLN A 37 -3.21 4.78 -11.86
C GLN A 37 -2.29 5.17 -13.02
N ILE A 38 -1.03 4.74 -12.97
CA ILE A 38 -0.16 4.70 -14.15
C ILE A 38 0.24 3.25 -14.38
N TYR A 39 -0.45 2.56 -15.29
CA TYR A 39 -0.09 1.21 -15.72
C TYR A 39 0.79 1.28 -16.98
N ARG A 40 1.99 0.69 -16.94
CA ARG A 40 2.77 0.40 -18.17
C ARG A 40 2.43 -1.01 -18.64
N LYS A 41 1.80 -1.10 -19.82
CA LYS A 41 1.44 -2.37 -20.47
C LYS A 41 2.69 -3.14 -20.87
N GLY A 42 2.79 -4.40 -20.44
CA GLY A 42 3.80 -5.36 -20.94
C GLY A 42 4.76 -5.97 -19.91
N ASN A 43 4.68 -5.61 -18.63
CA ASN A 43 5.53 -6.17 -17.58
C ASN A 43 4.70 -6.82 -16.46
N SER A 44 5.05 -8.05 -16.08
CA SER A 44 4.50 -8.72 -14.88
C SER A 44 5.28 -8.30 -13.64
N VAL A 45 4.60 -8.20 -12.51
CA VAL A 45 5.26 -8.09 -11.20
C VAL A 45 6.02 -9.39 -10.94
N LYS A 46 7.32 -9.28 -10.66
CA LYS A 46 8.17 -10.45 -10.40
C LYS A 46 7.89 -11.00 -9.00
N PRO A 47 7.91 -12.34 -8.80
CA PRO A 47 7.96 -12.92 -7.47
C PRO A 47 9.16 -12.37 -6.67
N GLY A 48 8.98 -12.17 -5.36
CA GLY A 48 10.04 -11.69 -4.46
C GLY A 48 10.16 -10.16 -4.33
N VAL A 49 9.20 -9.40 -4.87
CA VAL A 49 9.11 -7.94 -4.66
C VAL A 49 8.71 -7.63 -3.21
N THR A 50 9.42 -6.67 -2.60
CA THR A 50 9.06 -6.09 -1.31
C THR A 50 8.24 -4.82 -1.54
N VAL A 51 7.12 -4.67 -0.84
CA VAL A 51 6.29 -3.46 -0.89
C VAL A 51 6.58 -2.61 0.33
N LEU A 52 6.90 -1.33 0.10
CA LEU A 52 7.24 -0.35 1.12
C LEU A 52 6.21 0.77 1.13
N LEU A 53 5.87 1.27 2.31
CA LEU A 53 5.19 2.53 2.51
C LEU A 53 6.16 3.53 3.14
N GLY A 54 6.11 4.78 2.72
CA GLY A 54 6.88 5.87 3.32
C GLY A 54 8.12 6.31 2.55
N GLN A 55 8.64 5.47 1.65
CA GLN A 55 9.92 5.69 0.97
C GLN A 55 9.86 5.32 -0.52
N ASP A 56 10.76 5.92 -1.29
CA ASP A 56 11.05 5.59 -2.68
C ASP A 56 12.41 4.85 -2.75
N PRO A 57 12.43 3.52 -2.97
CA PRO A 57 13.67 2.75 -3.04
C PRO A 57 14.36 2.89 -4.41
N ASP A 58 15.52 3.55 -4.45
CA ASP A 58 16.39 3.57 -5.63
C ASP A 58 17.19 2.27 -5.84
N THR A 59 17.34 1.48 -4.79
CA THR A 59 17.97 0.14 -4.81
C THR A 59 17.09 -0.88 -4.07
N TYR A 60 17.48 -2.16 -4.05
CA TYR A 60 16.70 -3.18 -3.34
C TYR A 60 16.60 -2.85 -1.84
N VAL A 61 15.42 -2.36 -1.42
CA VAL A 61 15.10 -1.96 -0.04
C VAL A 61 16.15 -0.97 0.52
N GLY A 62 16.55 0.02 -0.26
CA GLY A 62 17.52 1.04 0.15
C GLY A 62 17.72 2.13 -0.89
N GLY A 63 18.71 3.00 -0.66
CA GLY A 63 18.92 4.20 -1.48
C GLY A 63 17.85 5.27 -1.23
N PHE A 64 17.31 5.32 -0.02
CA PHE A 64 16.26 6.26 0.35
C PHE A 64 16.81 7.69 0.46
N GLU A 65 16.05 8.66 -0.03
CA GLU A 65 16.33 10.08 0.19
C GLU A 65 15.24 10.73 1.03
N ALA A 66 15.62 11.41 2.12
CA ALA A 66 14.65 12.02 3.03
C ALA A 66 13.66 12.97 2.35
N LYS A 67 14.08 13.65 1.27
CA LYS A 67 13.24 14.58 0.51
C LYS A 67 12.14 13.89 -0.31
N GLN A 68 12.29 12.60 -0.60
CA GLN A 68 11.31 11.77 -1.30
C GLN A 68 10.38 11.01 -0.34
N SER A 69 10.66 11.07 0.96
CA SER A 69 9.85 10.38 1.96
C SER A 69 8.46 10.98 2.14
N PHE A 70 7.51 10.12 2.46
CA PHE A 70 6.13 10.52 2.77
C PHE A 70 6.05 11.06 4.21
N VAL A 71 5.27 12.14 4.38
CA VAL A 71 4.89 12.70 5.68
C VAL A 71 3.38 12.85 5.71
N GLY A 72 2.74 12.30 6.74
CA GLY A 72 1.29 12.28 6.86
C GLY A 72 0.78 10.93 7.34
N GLU A 73 -0.48 10.64 7.01
CA GLU A 73 -1.20 9.46 7.49
C GLU A 73 -1.52 8.51 6.33
N ILE A 74 -1.37 7.21 6.58
CA ILE A 74 -1.82 6.15 5.68
C ILE A 74 -2.83 5.28 6.42
N THR A 75 -3.98 5.07 5.78
CA THR A 75 -5.07 4.21 6.24
C THR A 75 -5.80 3.60 5.04
N GLU A 76 -6.61 2.58 5.29
CA GLU A 76 -7.52 1.94 4.33
C GLU A 76 -6.83 1.50 3.02
N LEU A 77 -5.61 0.95 3.12
CA LEU A 77 -4.88 0.43 1.98
C LEU A 77 -5.38 -0.97 1.62
N HIS A 78 -5.91 -1.10 0.41
CA HIS A 78 -6.34 -2.38 -0.14
C HIS A 78 -5.72 -2.63 -1.52
N MET A 79 -5.36 -3.89 -1.78
CA MET A 79 -4.83 -4.32 -3.06
C MET A 79 -5.45 -5.63 -3.53
N TRP A 80 -5.71 -5.71 -4.84
CA TRP A 80 -6.27 -6.87 -5.51
C TRP A 80 -5.36 -7.37 -6.63
N ASP A 81 -5.29 -8.68 -6.83
CA ASP A 81 -4.60 -9.32 -7.97
C ASP A 81 -5.39 -9.26 -9.29
N TYR A 82 -6.53 -8.58 -9.29
CA TYR A 82 -7.34 -8.29 -10.46
C TYR A 82 -7.78 -6.82 -10.52
N VAL A 83 -8.24 -6.43 -11.70
CA VAL A 83 -8.78 -5.08 -11.94
C VAL A 83 -10.22 -5.03 -11.45
N LEU A 84 -10.51 -4.12 -10.53
CA LEU A 84 -11.88 -3.85 -10.09
C LEU A 84 -12.66 -3.12 -11.17
N SER A 85 -13.95 -3.43 -11.30
CA SER A 85 -14.87 -2.62 -12.10
C SER A 85 -15.12 -1.25 -11.45
N GLY A 86 -15.59 -0.27 -12.22
CA GLY A 86 -15.93 1.06 -11.69
C GLY A 86 -16.98 1.02 -10.56
N SER A 87 -17.94 0.07 -10.61
CA SER A 87 -18.92 -0.12 -9.54
C SER A 87 -18.30 -0.72 -8.29
N GLN A 88 -17.36 -1.67 -8.42
CA GLN A 88 -16.61 -2.22 -7.29
C GLN A 88 -15.74 -1.17 -6.61
N ILE A 89 -15.04 -0.32 -7.40
CA ILE A 89 -14.26 0.80 -6.86
C ILE A 89 -15.16 1.74 -6.06
N LYS A 90 -16.34 2.09 -6.60
CA LYS A 90 -17.31 2.93 -5.90
C LYS A 90 -17.81 2.29 -4.61
N ALA A 91 -18.08 0.97 -4.62
CA ALA A 91 -18.52 0.25 -3.43
C ALA A 91 -17.46 0.28 -2.31
N VAL A 92 -16.19 0.06 -2.65
CA VAL A 92 -15.06 0.17 -1.71
C VAL A 92 -14.94 1.60 -1.17
N TYR A 93 -14.94 2.61 -2.07
CA TYR A 93 -14.81 4.01 -1.67
C TYR A 93 -15.95 4.49 -0.75
N SER A 94 -17.18 4.05 -1.01
CA SER A 94 -18.36 4.39 -0.22
C SER A 94 -18.55 3.49 1.02
N ASN A 95 -17.61 2.60 1.31
CA ASN A 95 -17.67 1.66 2.43
C ASN A 95 -19.00 0.88 2.49
N GLN A 96 -19.44 0.35 1.35
CA GLN A 96 -20.68 -0.44 1.27
C GLN A 96 -20.46 -1.82 1.89
N GLU A 97 -21.41 -2.35 2.67
CA GLU A 97 -21.28 -3.68 3.31
C GLU A 97 -20.94 -4.82 2.34
N THR A 98 -21.31 -4.69 1.06
CA THR A 98 -21.09 -5.68 0.01
C THR A 98 -19.82 -5.43 -0.82
N HIS A 99 -18.95 -4.50 -0.40
CA HIS A 99 -17.73 -4.22 -1.13
C HIS A 99 -16.79 -5.44 -1.13
N VAL A 100 -15.99 -5.54 -2.19
CA VAL A 100 -14.96 -6.58 -2.27
C VAL A 100 -13.80 -6.22 -1.33
N THR A 101 -13.20 -7.24 -0.69
CA THR A 101 -12.01 -7.07 0.16
C THR A 101 -10.74 -7.33 -0.63
N GLY A 102 -9.67 -6.61 -0.32
CA GLY A 102 -8.36 -6.80 -0.96
C GLY A 102 -7.80 -8.20 -0.73
N ASN A 103 -7.49 -8.94 -1.79
CA ASN A 103 -7.01 -10.32 -1.70
C ASN A 103 -5.49 -10.47 -1.79
N VAL A 104 -4.79 -9.35 -1.95
CA VAL A 104 -3.31 -9.24 -1.85
C VAL A 104 -2.95 -8.50 -0.57
N PHE A 105 -3.61 -7.37 -0.33
CA PHE A 105 -3.52 -6.58 0.88
C PHE A 105 -4.92 -6.17 1.33
N ASP A 106 -5.31 -6.56 2.54
CA ASP A 106 -6.49 -6.04 3.23
C ASP A 106 -6.04 -5.24 4.44
N TRP A 107 -6.32 -3.93 4.50
CA TRP A 107 -5.90 -3.09 5.61
C TRP A 107 -6.28 -3.63 6.98
N ASN A 108 -7.41 -4.33 7.09
CA ASN A 108 -7.87 -4.88 8.36
C ASN A 108 -7.06 -6.10 8.82
N ALA A 109 -6.55 -6.90 7.89
CA ALA A 109 -5.86 -8.16 8.16
C ALA A 109 -4.35 -8.15 7.82
N ILE A 110 -3.87 -7.12 7.14
CA ILE A 110 -2.51 -7.05 6.59
C ILE A 110 -1.46 -7.14 7.69
N MET A 111 -0.46 -8.00 7.45
CA MET A 111 0.77 -8.06 8.23
C MET A 111 1.79 -7.08 7.68
N TYR A 112 2.47 -6.37 8.58
CA TYR A 112 3.55 -5.45 8.24
C TYR A 112 4.58 -5.36 9.35
N GLU A 113 5.73 -4.81 8.99
CA GLU A 113 6.81 -4.47 9.89
C GLU A 113 7.04 -2.95 9.84
N ILE A 114 7.08 -2.29 11.00
CA ILE A 114 7.42 -0.87 11.12
C ILE A 114 8.92 -0.75 11.37
N ILE A 115 9.61 0.03 10.54
CA ILE A 115 11.03 0.36 10.69
C ILE A 115 11.14 1.88 10.90
N GLY A 116 11.84 2.30 11.96
CA GLY A 116 12.08 3.71 12.27
C GLY A 116 10.98 4.37 13.09
N ASN A 117 10.77 5.67 12.89
CA ASN A 117 9.86 6.50 13.70
C ASN A 117 8.50 6.68 13.02
N ILE A 118 7.65 5.66 13.14
CA ILE A 118 6.27 5.67 12.64
C ILE A 118 5.34 5.32 13.81
N LEU A 119 4.26 6.06 13.95
CA LEU A 119 3.27 5.83 14.99
C LEU A 119 2.08 5.07 14.42
N GLU A 120 1.67 4.02 15.11
CA GLU A 120 0.41 3.34 14.85
C GLU A 120 -0.66 3.86 15.81
N ALA A 121 -1.78 4.30 15.26
CA ALA A 121 -2.92 4.80 16.03
C ALA A 121 -4.22 4.10 15.58
N GLN A 122 -5.25 4.20 16.42
CA GLN A 122 -6.61 3.84 16.03
C GLN A 122 -7.29 5.08 15.44
N ASP A 123 -7.85 4.91 14.24
CA ASP A 123 -8.74 5.85 13.58
C ASP A 123 -10.13 5.69 14.21
N ASN A 124 -10.54 6.71 14.99
CA ASN A 124 -11.79 6.76 15.73
C ASN A 124 -12.95 7.24 14.85
#